data_AF-A0A158JI21-F1
#
_entry.id   AF-A0A158JI21-F1
#
_cell.length_a   1.000
_cell.length_b   1.000
_cell.length_c   1.000
_cell.angle_alpha   90.00
_cell.angle_beta   90.00
_cell.angle_gamma   90.00
#
_symmetry.space_group_name_H-M   'P 1'
#
loop_
_entity.id
_entity.type
_entity.pdbx_description
1 polymer ?
#
loop_
_entity_poly.entity_id
_entity_poly.type
_entity_poly.pdbx_seq_one_letter_code
_entity_poly.pdbx_strand_id
1 'polypeptide(L)' 'MEQDKDLPLGRMHPLRGEAFALALSIETIRRARGRSNPRDFTLGSPQWEQVSLDFARDIRWALGMNDEDDEPEQ' A
#
# COMPACT_ATOMS: atom_id res chain seq x y z
N MET A 1 17.85 -20.30 -6.38
CA MET A 1 16.38 -20.21 -6.50
C MET A 1 15.75 -20.04 -5.12
N GLU A 2 16.31 -19.17 -4.25
CA GLU A 2 15.97 -19.16 -2.82
C GLU A 2 15.49 -17.80 -2.31
N GLN A 3 15.50 -16.77 -3.17
CA GLN A 3 15.16 -15.39 -2.81
C GLN A 3 13.67 -15.12 -2.64
N ASP A 4 12.78 -16.09 -2.93
CA ASP A 4 11.33 -15.90 -2.87
C ASP A 4 10.71 -16.24 -1.50
N LYS A 5 11.45 -16.91 -0.60
CA LYS A 5 10.89 -17.38 0.69
C LYS A 5 10.73 -16.26 1.72
N ASP A 6 11.53 -15.20 1.62
CA ASP A 6 11.50 -14.08 2.57
C ASP A 6 10.57 -12.93 2.14
N LEU A 7 9.96 -13.03 0.95
CA LEU A 7 8.95 -12.06 0.53
C LEU A 7 7.57 -12.51 1.03
N PRO A 8 6.83 -11.68 1.79
CA PRO A 8 5.49 -12.02 2.29
C PRO A 8 4.51 -12.38 1.16
N LEU A 9 4.77 -11.91 -0.07
CA LEU A 9 4.11 -12.34 -1.30
C LEU A 9 5.17 -12.69 -2.36
N GLY A 10 5.87 -13.82 -2.17
CA GLY A 10 6.83 -14.36 -3.15
C GLY A 10 6.24 -14.46 -4.57
N ARG A 11 7.07 -14.53 -5.62
CA ARG A 11 6.62 -14.35 -7.03
C ARG A 11 5.43 -15.21 -7.45
N MET A 12 5.30 -16.42 -6.90
CA MET A 12 4.24 -17.38 -7.24
C MET A 12 3.02 -17.31 -6.32
N HIS A 13 2.99 -16.39 -5.35
CA HIS A 13 1.87 -16.27 -4.43
C HIS A 13 0.61 -15.80 -5.19
N PRO A 14 -0.55 -16.49 -5.06
CA PRO A 14 -1.76 -16.16 -5.81
C PRO A 14 -2.23 -14.71 -5.57
N LEU A 15 -2.13 -14.25 -4.33
CA LEU A 15 -2.50 -12.86 -3.96
C LEU A 15 -1.51 -11.79 -4.45
N ARG A 16 -0.34 -12.18 -5.00
CA ARG A 16 0.65 -11.19 -5.46
C ARG A 16 0.06 -10.32 -6.58
N GLY A 17 -0.59 -10.95 -7.56
CA GLY A 17 -1.20 -10.21 -8.68
C GLY A 17 -2.24 -9.19 -8.20
N GLU A 18 -3.10 -9.61 -7.28
CA GLU A 18 -4.15 -8.77 -6.69
C GLU A 18 -3.56 -7.60 -5.89
N ALA A 19 -2.56 -7.87 -5.04
CA ALA A 19 -1.89 -6.82 -4.27
C ALA A 19 -1.22 -5.76 -5.18
N PHE A 20 -0.56 -6.19 -6.26
CA PHE A 20 0.01 -5.27 -7.24
C PHE A 20 -1.05 -4.47 -7.99
N ALA A 21 -2.15 -5.11 -8.40
CA ALA A 21 -3.25 -4.44 -9.08
C ALA A 21 -3.90 -3.37 -8.20
N LEU A 22 -4.10 -3.67 -6.91
CA LEU A 22 -4.62 -2.72 -5.93
C LEU A 22 -3.67 -1.53 -5.75
N ALA A 23 -2.38 -1.79 -5.52
CA ALA A 23 -1.37 -0.73 -5.36
C ALA A 23 -1.32 0.19 -6.58
N LEU A 24 -1.30 -0.36 -7.80
CA LEU A 24 -1.31 0.43 -9.04
C LEU A 24 -2.58 1.26 -9.20
N SER A 25 -3.73 0.73 -8.80
CA SER A 25 -5.00 1.44 -8.82
C SER A 25 -4.97 2.64 -7.88
N ILE A 26 -4.50 2.47 -6.65
CA ILE A 26 -4.35 3.54 -5.67
C ILE A 26 -3.38 4.62 -6.18
N GLU A 27 -2.23 4.23 -6.72
CA GLU A 27 -1.27 5.19 -7.27
C GLU A 27 -1.86 6.03 -8.41
N THR A 28 -2.66 5.39 -9.27
CA THR A 28 -3.36 6.07 -10.37
C THR A 28 -4.37 7.07 -9.83
N ILE A 29 -5.18 6.68 -8.84
CA ILE A 29 -6.15 7.57 -8.19
C ILE A 29 -5.46 8.76 -7.52
N ARG A 30 -4.35 8.52 -6.81
CA ARG A 30 -3.55 9.59 -6.18
C ARG A 30 -3.07 10.60 -7.20
N ARG A 31 -2.48 10.13 -8.31
CA ARG A 31 -2.03 11.02 -9.40
C ARG A 31 -3.18 11.83 -10.00
N ALA A 32 -4.32 11.19 -10.26
CA ALA A 32 -5.51 11.86 -10.78
C ALA A 32 -6.04 12.96 -9.83
N ARG A 33 -5.82 12.80 -8.52
CA ARG A 33 -6.15 13.78 -7.48
C ARG A 33 -5.03 14.80 -7.21
N GLY A 34 -3.95 14.80 -7.99
CA GLY A 34 -2.80 15.68 -7.77
C GLY A 34 -1.96 15.33 -6.53
N ARG A 35 -2.10 14.12 -5.98
CA ARG A 35 -1.32 13.64 -4.84
C ARG A 35 -0.10 12.86 -5.33
N SER A 36 1.05 13.10 -4.70
CA SER A 36 2.28 12.35 -4.95
C SER A 36 2.21 10.93 -4.38
N ASN A 37 3.04 10.04 -4.93
CA ASN A 37 3.24 8.66 -4.49
C ASN A 37 4.60 8.49 -3.82
N PRO A 38 4.80 7.43 -3.02
CA PRO A 38 6.08 7.21 -2.34
C PRO A 38 7.28 7.20 -3.30
N ARG A 39 7.11 6.60 -4.48
CA ARG A 39 8.17 6.53 -5.52
C ARG A 39 8.63 7.88 -6.08
N ASP A 40 7.87 8.94 -5.85
CA ASP A 40 8.20 10.28 -6.35
C ASP A 40 9.23 10.98 -5.45
N PHE A 41 9.61 10.37 -4.33
CA PHE A 41 10.56 10.89 -3.34
C PHE A 41 11.73 9.93 -3.12
N THR A 42 12.87 10.47 -2.67
CA THR A 42 14.04 9.68 -2.28
C THR A 42 13.70 8.78 -1.09
N LEU A 43 14.02 7.48 -1.22
CA LEU A 43 13.84 6.48 -0.18
C LEU A 43 14.46 6.96 1.15
N GLY A 44 13.70 6.89 2.24
CA GLY A 44 14.15 7.29 3.58
C GLY A 44 14.14 8.80 3.84
N SER A 45 13.73 9.64 2.88
CA SER A 45 13.46 11.05 3.17
C SER A 45 12.21 11.24 4.04
N PRO A 46 12.10 12.33 4.81
CA PRO A 46 10.88 12.62 5.58
C PRO A 46 9.62 12.67 4.72
N GLN A 47 9.72 13.20 3.49
CA GLN A 47 8.61 13.24 2.54
C GLN A 47 8.21 11.85 2.06
N TRP A 48 9.19 10.97 1.80
CA TRP A 48 8.93 9.58 1.44
C TRP A 48 8.19 8.85 2.56
N GLU A 49 8.62 9.02 3.81
CA GLU A 49 7.99 8.39 4.97
C GLU A 49 6.55 8.86 5.15
N GLN A 50 6.32 10.18 5.14
CA GLN A 50 4.98 10.76 5.27
C GLN A 50 4.05 10.27 4.15
N VAL A 51 4.51 10.28 2.90
CA VAL A 51 3.69 9.85 1.76
C VAL A 51 3.47 8.33 1.78
N SER A 52 4.39 7.54 2.34
CA SER A 52 4.22 6.10 2.54
C SER A 52 3.13 5.80 3.58
N LEU A 53 3.06 6.55 4.67
CA LEU A 53 1.99 6.44 5.66
C LEU A 53 0.63 6.80 5.04
N ASP A 54 0.55 7.89 4.28
CA ASP A 54 -0.67 8.27 3.56
C ASP A 54 -1.08 7.19 2.54
N PHE A 55 -0.12 6.59 1.85
CA PHE A 55 -0.39 5.50 0.90
C PHE A 55 -0.93 4.26 1.61
N ALA A 56 -0.37 3.90 2.77
CA ALA A 56 -0.87 2.79 3.59
C ALA A 56 -2.31 3.04 4.06
N ARG A 57 -2.67 4.28 4.42
CA ARG A 57 -4.07 4.64 4.73
C ARG A 57 -4.99 4.47 3.52
N ASP A 58 -4.55 4.86 2.32
CA ASP A 58 -5.34 4.64 1.11
C ASP A 58 -5.55 3.13 0.83
N ILE A 59 -4.58 2.27 1.13
CA ILE A 59 -4.75 0.80 1.05
C ILE A 59 -5.80 0.33 2.04
N ARG A 60 -5.68 0.73 3.30
CA ARG A 60 -6.61 0.35 4.38
C ARG A 60 -8.05 0.76 4.01
N TRP A 61 -8.23 2.00 3.54
CA TRP A 61 -9.51 2.48 3.00
C TRP A 61 -10.03 1.63 1.83
N ALA A 62 -9.18 1.30 0.86
CA ALA A 62 -9.59 0.51 -0.30
C ALA A 62 -9.96 -0.95 0.05
N LEU A 63 -9.42 -1.47 1.15
CA LEU A 63 -9.78 -2.76 1.73
C LEU A 63 -11.04 -2.70 2.61
N GLY A 64 -11.63 -1.51 2.80
CA GLY A 64 -12.80 -1.31 3.65
C GLY A 64 -12.51 -1.46 5.14
N MET A 65 -11.24 -1.41 5.54
CA MET A 65 -10.83 -1.46 6.95
C MET A 65 -10.95 -0.04 7.52
N ASN A 66 -12.07 0.29 8.17
CA ASN A 66 -12.21 1.61 8.79
C ASN A 66 -11.79 1.53 10.27
N ASP A 67 -11.41 2.67 10.85
CA ASP A 67 -11.04 2.76 12.28
C ASP A 67 -12.19 2.38 13.24
N GLU A 68 -13.40 2.24 12.71
CA GLU A 68 -14.60 1.77 13.42
C GLU A 68 -14.61 0.23 13.60
N ASP A 69 -13.85 -0.53 12.82
CA ASP A 69 -13.75 -2.00 12.94
C ASP A 69 -12.82 -2.44 14.10
N ASP A 70 -12.11 -1.49 14.72
CA ASP A 70 -11.19 -1.70 15.83
C ASP A 70 -11.83 -1.38 17.21
N GLU A 71 -13.12 -1.03 17.27
CA GLU A 71 -13.84 -0.91 18.55
C GLU A 71 -14.08 -2.32 19.14
N PRO A 72 -13.56 -2.63 20.36
CA PRO A 72 -13.89 -3.88 21.01
C PRO A 72 -15.40 -3.90 21.31
N GLU A 73 -16.09 -4.97 20.90
CA GLU A 73 -17.46 -5.26 21.33
C GLU A 73 -17.53 -5.13 22.87
N GLN A 74 -18.33 -4.16 23.36
CA GLN A 74 -18.58 -3.95 24.79
C GLN A 74 -19.54 -4.98 25.37
#